data_AF-A0A1X7N4C5-F1
#
_entry.id   AF-A0A1X7N4C5-F1
#
_cell.length_a   1.000
_cell.length_b   1.000
_cell.length_c   1.000
_cell.angle_alpha   90.00
_cell.angle_beta   90.00
_cell.angle_gamma   90.00
#
_symmetry.space_group_name_H-M   'P 1'
#
loop_
_entity.id
_entity.type
_entity.pdbx_description
1 polymer ?
#
loop_
_entity_poly.entity_id
_entity_poly.type
_entity_poly.pdbx_seq_one_letter_code
_entity_poly.pdbx_strand_id
1 'polypeptide(L)'
;MKLNPWTLIIGMAIVTYLPRMLPMLVLSKRTIPEKLAKWMSFIPVSIFSALIFSDIFFWDGNLTIDPLINFKLIPSILTAGVAYYTKSLLWSMVVGVASLSLFIYLN
;
A
#
# COMPACT_ATOMS: atom_id res chain seq x y z
N MET A 1 -1.36 -12.98 28.23
CA MET A 1 -2.37 -11.97 28.62
C MET A 1 -3.51 -12.04 27.62
N LYS A 2 -4.63 -12.71 27.95
CA LYS A 2 -5.80 -12.78 27.05
C LYS A 2 -6.56 -11.46 27.15
N LEU A 3 -6.43 -10.60 26.15
CA LEU A 3 -7.20 -9.35 26.07
C LEU A 3 -8.62 -9.69 25.60
N ASN A 4 -9.62 -9.22 26.34
CA ASN A 4 -11.01 -9.40 25.93
C ASN A 4 -11.26 -8.57 24.65
N PRO A 5 -12.01 -9.10 23.68
CA PRO A 5 -12.23 -8.42 22.40
C PRO A 5 -12.86 -7.03 22.60
N TRP A 6 -13.73 -6.86 23.62
CA TRP A 6 -14.34 -5.59 23.98
C TRP A 6 -13.33 -4.50 24.37
N THR A 7 -12.33 -4.84 25.20
CA THR A 7 -11.27 -3.89 25.56
C THR A 7 -10.39 -3.51 24.39
N LEU A 8 -10.20 -4.44 23.43
CA LEU A 8 -9.40 -4.19 22.23
C LEU A 8 -10.13 -3.24 21.26
N ILE A 9 -11.45 -3.43 21.09
CA ILE A 9 -12.29 -2.56 20.28
C ILE A 9 -12.32 -1.14 20.85
N ILE A 10 -12.56 -1.00 22.15
CA ILE A 10 -12.59 0.32 22.80
C ILE A 10 -11.22 1.00 22.75
N GLY A 11 -10.14 0.25 23.01
CA GLY A 11 -8.78 0.75 22.90
C GLY A 11 -8.44 1.22 21.48
N MET A 12 -8.76 0.43 20.46
CA MET A 12 -8.55 0.82 19.04
C MET A 12 -9.41 2.00 18.63
N ALA A 13 -10.66 2.09 19.10
CA ALA A 13 -11.53 3.23 18.83
C ALA A 13 -10.94 4.52 19.38
N ILE A 14 -10.46 4.51 20.63
CA ILE A 14 -9.81 5.67 21.25
C ILE A 14 -8.55 6.06 20.48
N VAL A 15 -7.65 5.11 20.21
CA VAL A 15 -6.37 5.35 19.52
C VAL A 15 -6.54 5.77 18.07
N THR A 16 -7.62 5.38 17.38
CA THR A 16 -7.89 5.80 16.01
C THR A 16 -8.59 7.16 15.97
N TYR A 17 -9.50 7.41 16.91
CA TYR A 17 -10.32 8.61 16.92
C TYR A 17 -9.55 9.84 17.42
N LEU A 18 -8.72 9.69 18.46
CA LEU A 18 -7.86 10.76 19.00
C LEU A 18 -7.00 11.46 17.93
N PRO A 19 -6.12 10.75 17.18
CA PRO A 19 -5.28 11.37 16.16
C PRO A 19 -6.07 11.83 14.93
N ARG A 20 -7.37 11.49 14.80
CA ARG A 20 -8.23 12.01 13.73
C ARG A 20 -8.96 13.28 14.16
N MET A 21 -9.44 13.32 15.41
CA MET A 21 -10.07 14.49 16.02
C MET A 21 -9.07 15.61 16.32
N LEU A 22 -7.85 15.27 16.75
CA LEU A 22 -6.81 16.25 17.07
C LEU A 22 -6.49 17.17 15.87
N PRO A 23 -6.16 16.64 14.67
CA PRO A 23 -6.00 17.47 13.48
C PRO A 23 -7.30 18.21 13.15
N MET A 24 -8.46 17.56 13.23
CA MET A 24 -9.72 18.20 12.86
C MET A 24 -10.06 19.42 13.74
N LEU A 25 -9.82 19.34 15.05
CA LEU A 25 -10.00 20.44 16.01
C LEU A 25 -8.94 21.54 15.85
N VAL A 26 -7.66 21.16 15.70
CA VAL A 26 -6.54 22.11 15.56
C VAL A 26 -6.62 22.85 14.23
N LEU A 27 -7.04 22.19 13.15
CA LEU A 27 -7.19 22.78 11.82
C LEU A 27 -8.53 23.52 11.65
N SER A 28 -9.54 23.27 12.49
CA SER A 28 -10.82 24.01 12.41
C SER A 28 -10.67 25.54 12.62
N LYS A 29 -9.55 26.00 13.17
CA LYS A 29 -9.25 27.44 13.38
C LYS A 29 -8.02 27.96 12.63
N ARG A 30 -7.31 27.12 11.87
CA ARG A 30 -6.11 27.51 11.11
C ARG A 30 -6.19 26.97 9.69
N THR A 31 -6.05 27.85 8.72
CA THR A 31 -5.78 27.48 7.33
C THR A 31 -4.51 26.61 7.29
N ILE A 32 -4.62 25.38 6.78
CA ILE A 32 -3.43 24.55 6.54
C ILE A 32 -2.56 25.33 5.55
N PRO A 33 -1.27 25.61 5.86
CA PRO A 33 -0.42 26.29 4.91
C PRO A 33 -0.31 25.43 3.64
N GLU A 34 -0.49 26.03 2.46
CA GLU A 34 -0.56 25.31 1.17
C GLU A 34 0.61 24.34 0.96
N LYS A 35 1.80 24.70 1.45
CA LYS A 35 3.01 23.85 1.40
C LYS A 35 2.83 22.52 2.15
N LEU A 36 2.17 22.55 3.31
CA LEU A 36 1.92 21.37 4.15
C LEU A 36 0.81 20.50 3.56
N ALA A 37 -0.27 21.11 3.07
CA ALA A 37 -1.33 20.38 2.37
C ALA A 37 -0.78 19.66 1.12
N LYS A 38 0.07 20.34 0.35
CA LYS A 38 0.76 19.75 -0.80
C LYS A 38 1.70 18.62 -0.39
N TRP A 39 2.47 18.77 0.68
CA TRP A 39 3.31 17.69 1.21
C TRP A 39 2.50 16.47 1.64
N MET A 40 1.38 16.67 2.35
CA MET A 40 0.48 15.58 2.75
C MET A 40 -0.10 14.82 1.57
N SER A 41 -0.34 15.48 0.42
CA SER A 41 -0.83 14.80 -0.79
C SER A 41 0.17 13.81 -1.39
N PHE A 42 1.47 13.94 -1.10
CA PHE A 42 2.51 13.02 -1.57
C PHE A 42 2.66 11.79 -0.66
N ILE A 43 2.25 11.87 0.61
CA ILE A 43 2.39 10.78 1.58
C ILE A 43 1.75 9.47 1.06
N PRO A 44 0.50 9.45 0.56
CA PRO A 44 -0.12 8.21 0.08
C PRO A 44 0.67 7.60 -1.08
N VAL A 45 1.04 8.41 -2.08
CA VAL A 45 1.74 7.92 -3.29
C VAL A 45 3.13 7.37 -2.94
N SER A 46 3.87 8.04 -2.06
CA SER A 46 5.18 7.56 -1.59
C SER A 46 5.07 6.25 -0.82
N ILE A 47 4.07 6.11 0.06
CA ILE A 47 3.85 4.87 0.82
C ILE A 47 3.49 3.73 -0.12
N PHE A 48 2.54 3.91 -1.04
CA PHE A 48 2.18 2.86 -2.00
C PHE A 48 3.36 2.46 -2.87
N SER A 49 4.15 3.42 -3.36
CA SER A 49 5.36 3.14 -4.14
C SER A 49 6.38 2.31 -3.35
N ALA A 50 6.65 2.69 -2.10
CA ALA A 50 7.56 1.96 -1.22
C ALA A 50 7.05 0.54 -0.90
N LEU A 51 5.75 0.40 -0.64
CA LEU A 51 5.11 -0.90 -0.38
C LEU A 51 5.21 -1.83 -1.59
N ILE A 52 4.83 -1.35 -2.77
CA ILE A 52 4.90 -2.11 -4.03
C ILE A 52 6.35 -2.49 -4.33
N PHE A 53 7.29 -1.54 -4.19
CA PHE A 53 8.71 -1.82 -4.37
C PHE A 53 9.19 -2.91 -3.40
N SER A 54 8.84 -2.80 -2.11
CA SER A 54 9.25 -3.80 -1.13
C SER A 54 8.64 -5.18 -1.39
N ASP A 55 7.37 -5.26 -1.79
CA ASP A 55 6.69 -6.52 -2.06
C ASP A 55 7.23 -7.26 -3.30
N ILE A 56 7.72 -6.51 -4.30
CA ILE A 56 8.30 -7.07 -5.53
C ILE A 56 9.77 -7.46 -5.34
N PHE A 57 10.58 -6.61 -4.70
CA PHE A 57 12.03 -6.77 -4.67
C PHE A 57 12.57 -7.53 -3.45
N PHE A 58 11.84 -7.57 -2.34
CA PHE A 58 12.25 -8.34 -1.17
C PHE A 58 11.51 -9.68 -1.15
N TRP A 59 12.28 -10.77 -1.21
CA TRP A 59 11.77 -12.12 -1.04
C TRP A 59 12.53 -12.80 0.08
N ASP A 60 11.79 -13.33 1.05
CA ASP A 60 12.32 -14.03 2.22
C ASP A 60 13.43 -13.26 2.95
N GLY A 61 13.23 -11.95 3.12
CA GLY A 61 14.17 -11.05 3.82
C GLY A 61 15.43 -10.65 3.05
N ASN A 62 15.63 -11.16 1.83
CA ASN A 62 16.78 -10.84 0.99
C ASN A 62 16.37 -9.99 -0.23
N LEU A 63 17.28 -9.10 -0.64
CA LEU A 63 17.16 -8.35 -1.89
C LEU A 63 17.51 -9.29 -3.05
N THR A 64 16.48 -9.86 -3.67
CA THR A 64 16.66 -10.81 -4.77
C THR A 64 16.21 -10.16 -6.07
N ILE A 65 17.15 -9.55 -6.78
CA ILE A 65 16.91 -8.92 -8.09
C ILE A 65 16.93 -9.94 -9.25
N ASP A 66 17.26 -11.19 -8.97
CA ASP A 66 17.30 -12.24 -9.99
C ASP A 66 15.88 -12.72 -10.36
N PRO A 67 15.44 -12.55 -11.63
CA PRO A 67 14.11 -12.95 -12.08
C PRO A 67 13.84 -14.46 -11.99
N LEU A 68 14.89 -15.27 -11.86
CA LEU A 68 14.81 -16.73 -11.73
C LEU A 68 14.52 -17.20 -10.29
N ILE A 69 14.82 -16.36 -9.30
CA ILE A 69 14.58 -16.66 -7.88
C ILE A 69 13.35 -15.89 -7.40
N ASN A 70 13.15 -14.68 -7.92
CA ASN A 70 12.09 -13.79 -7.50
C ASN A 70 10.95 -13.73 -8.52
N PHE A 71 10.09 -14.76 -8.48
CA PHE A 71 9.01 -14.99 -9.45
C PHE A 71 7.96 -13.88 -9.52
N LYS A 72 7.92 -12.96 -8.56
CA LYS A 72 7.05 -11.77 -8.55
C LYS A 72 7.49 -10.69 -9.55
N LEU A 73 8.77 -10.66 -9.97
CA LEU A 73 9.30 -9.63 -10.86
C LEU A 73 8.59 -9.62 -12.22
N ILE A 74 8.41 -10.79 -12.84
CA ILE A 74 7.84 -10.90 -14.19
C ILE A 74 6.35 -10.47 -14.22
N PRO A 75 5.46 -10.98 -13.34
CA PRO A 75 4.09 -10.49 -13.21
C PRO A 75 4.02 -8.98 -12.93
N SER A 76 4.90 -8.45 -12.08
CA SER A 76 4.88 -7.01 -11.72
C SER A 76 5.13 -6.09 -12.92
N ILE A 77 6.04 -6.48 -13.82
CA ILE A 77 6.35 -5.72 -15.04
C ILE A 77 5.17 -5.78 -16.02
N LEU A 78 4.59 -6.98 -16.20
CA LEU A 78 3.43 -7.19 -17.06
C LEU A 78 2.25 -6.33 -16.62
N THR A 79 2.02 -6.27 -15.31
CA THR A 79 0.87 -5.58 -14.71
C THR A 79 1.07 -4.08 -14.67
N ALA A 80 2.30 -3.60 -14.48
CA ALA A 80 2.66 -2.20 -14.69
C ALA A 80 2.44 -1.75 -16.14
N GLY A 81 2.78 -2.61 -17.12
CA GLY A 81 2.49 -2.36 -18.53
C GLY A 81 0.99 -2.17 -18.78
N VAL A 82 0.16 -3.12 -18.35
CA VAL A 82 -1.31 -3.02 -18.50
C VAL A 82 -1.88 -1.80 -17.76
N ALA A 83 -1.40 -1.50 -16.56
CA ALA A 83 -1.84 -0.32 -15.81
C ALA A 83 -1.59 0.98 -16.59
N TYR A 84 -0.42 1.09 -17.24
CA TYR A 84 -0.06 2.25 -18.05
C TYR A 84 -0.97 2.43 -19.27
N TYR A 85 -1.31 1.33 -19.96
CA TYR A 85 -2.15 1.37 -21.16
C TYR A 85 -3.64 1.56 -20.84
N THR A 86 -4.19 0.80 -19.90
CA THR A 86 -5.64 0.79 -19.65
C THR A 86 -6.10 1.95 -18.78
N LYS A 87 -5.19 2.57 -18.01
CA LYS A 87 -5.48 3.65 -17.03
C LYS A 87 -6.66 3.31 -16.09
N SER A 88 -6.94 2.02 -15.90
CA SER A 88 -8.06 1.50 -15.13
C SER A 88 -7.55 0.56 -14.05
N LEU A 89 -7.94 0.84 -12.80
CA LEU A 89 -7.57 0.05 -11.64
C LEU A 89 -8.06 -1.41 -11.74
N LEU A 90 -9.27 -1.62 -12.28
CA LEU A 90 -9.85 -2.95 -12.38
C LEU A 90 -9.05 -3.86 -13.31
N TRP A 91 -8.69 -3.38 -14.50
CA TRP A 91 -7.91 -4.17 -15.46
C TRP A 91 -6.50 -4.47 -14.96
N SER A 92 -5.85 -3.49 -14.32
CA SER A 92 -4.55 -3.69 -13.69
C SER A 92 -4.60 -4.76 -12.59
N MET A 93 -5.64 -4.75 -11.75
CA MET A 93 -5.83 -5.74 -10.69
C MET A 93 -6.10 -7.15 -11.24
N VAL A 94 -6.99 -7.28 -12.22
CA VAL A 94 -7.34 -8.58 -12.81
C VAL A 94 -6.13 -9.20 -13.50
N VAL A 95 -5.40 -8.44 -14.33
CA VAL A 95 -4.17 -8.94 -14.95
C VAL A 95 -3.08 -9.18 -13.89
N GLY A 96 -3.05 -8.35 -12.84
CA GLY A 96 -2.28 -8.52 -11.60
C GLY A 96 -2.34 -9.94 -11.07
N VAL A 97 -3.53 -10.26 -10.59
CA VAL A 97 -3.81 -11.54 -9.94
C VAL A 97 -3.67 -12.69 -10.93
N ALA A 98 -4.15 -12.54 -12.17
CA ALA A 98 -4.08 -13.59 -13.18
C ALA A 98 -2.63 -13.94 -13.53
N SER A 99 -1.77 -12.94 -13.80
CA SER A 99 -0.37 -13.16 -14.16
C SER A 99 0.43 -13.78 -13.01
N LEU A 100 0.24 -13.29 -11.79
CA LEU A 100 0.91 -13.84 -10.61
C LEU A 100 0.47 -15.28 -10.34
N SER A 101 -0.84 -15.55 -10.39
CA SER A 101 -1.38 -16.90 -10.15
C SER A 101 -0.92 -17.90 -11.22
N LEU A 102 -0.87 -17.47 -12.49
CA LEU A 102 -0.39 -18.31 -13.58
C LEU A 102 1.08 -18.68 -13.41
N PHE A 103 1.92 -17.72 -12.99
CA PHE A 103 3.36 -17.93 -12.80
C PHE A 103 3.65 -18.84 -11.59
N ILE A 104 2.88 -18.70 -10.51
CA ILE A 104 2.98 -19.58 -9.35
C ILE A 104 2.53 -21.01 -9.68
N TYR A 105 1.46 -21.17 -10.48
CA TYR A 105 0.95 -22.51 -10.84
C TYR A 105 1.87 -23.28 -11.78
N LEU A 106 2.67 -22.58 -12.60
CA LEU A 106 3.57 -23.22 -13.58
C LEU A 106 4.85 -23.83 -12.95
N ASN A 107 5.09 -23.63 -11.66
CA ASN A 107 6.29 -24.04 -10.92
C ASN A 107 5.92 -24.93 -9.72
#